data_AF-A0A453HCB8-F1
#
_entry.id   AF-A0A453HCB8-F1
#
_cell.length_a   1.000
_cell.length_b   1.000
_cell.length_c   1.000
_cell.angle_alpha   90.00
_cell.angle_beta   90.00
_cell.angle_gamma   90.00
#
_symmetry.space_group_name_H-M   'P 1'
#
loop_
_entity.id
_entity.type
_entity.pdbx_description
1 polymer ?
#
loop_
_entity_poly.entity_id
_entity_poly.type
_entity_poly.pdbx_seq_one_letter_code
_entity_poly.pdbx_strand_id
1 'polypeptide(L)' 'YGDTSFQDCKKASEEAMDLVIQQLQAKLYSDSEPIEARAEAVVLLKQLNFP' A
#
# COMPACT_ATOMS: atom_id res chain seq x y z
N TYR A 1 -24.20 -0.63 -17.40
CA TYR A 1 -22.90 -0.24 -16.81
C TYR A 1 -21.82 -0.96 -17.60
N GLY A 2 -21.11 -0.24 -18.47
CA GLY A 2 -20.21 -0.85 -19.47
C GLY A 2 -18.81 -1.16 -18.92
N ASP A 3 -18.07 -2.00 -19.64
CA ASP A 3 -16.73 -2.50 -19.27
C ASP A 3 -15.72 -1.41 -18.93
N THR A 4 -15.85 -0.21 -19.52
CA THR A 4 -14.97 0.94 -19.29
C THR A 4 -15.01 1.43 -17.84
N SER A 5 -16.19 1.54 -17.24
CA SER A 5 -16.32 2.02 -15.85
C SER A 5 -15.72 1.04 -14.83
N PHE A 6 -15.76 -0.27 -15.12
CA PHE A 6 -15.17 -1.28 -14.27
C PHE A 6 -13.65 -1.34 -14.43
N GLN A 7 -13.15 -1.24 -15.66
CA GLN A 7 -11.72 -1.18 -15.94
C GLN A 7 -11.06 0.07 -15.32
N ASP A 8 -11.69 1.23 -15.43
CA ASP A 8 -11.20 2.47 -14.82
C ASP A 8 -11.20 2.37 -13.29
N CYS A 9 -12.26 1.82 -12.71
CA CYS A 9 -12.35 1.59 -11.27
C CYS A 9 -11.28 0.60 -10.77
N LYS A 10 -11.06 -0.49 -11.53
CA LYS A 10 -10.01 -1.46 -11.23
C LYS A 10 -8.64 -0.80 -11.24
N LYS A 11 -8.33 -0.05 -12.30
CA LYS A 11 -7.05 0.65 -12.41
C LYS A 11 -6.84 1.67 -11.28
N ALA A 12 -7.86 2.47 -10.97
CA ALA A 12 -7.80 3.41 -9.85
C ALA A 12 -7.61 2.70 -8.50
N SER A 13 -8.21 1.51 -8.34
CA SER A 13 -8.03 0.68 -7.14
C SER A 13 -6.59 0.15 -7.04
N GLU A 14 -6.02 -0.32 -8.15
CA GLU A 14 -4.62 -0.79 -8.22
C GLU A 14 -3.64 0.35 -7.93
N GLU A 15 -3.84 1.53 -8.52
CA GLU A 15 -3.02 2.73 -8.26
C GLU A 15 -3.09 3.17 -6.79
N ALA A 16 -4.28 3.11 -6.17
CA ALA A 16 -4.44 3.41 -4.75
C ALA A 16 -3.67 2.42 -3.87
N MET A 17 -3.67 1.13 -4.23
CA MET A 17 -2.91 0.10 -3.51
C MET A 17 -1.41 0.32 -3.63
N ASP A 18 -0.91 0.68 -4.82
CA ASP A 18 0.49 1.01 -5.04
C ASP A 18 0.94 2.19 -4.17
N LEU A 19 0.11 3.23 -4.06
CA LEU A 19 0.39 4.37 -3.18
C LEU A 19 0.47 3.97 -1.71
N VAL A 20 -0.45 3.11 -1.24
CA VAL A 20 -0.41 2.61 0.14
C VAL A 20 0.87 1.82 0.41
N ILE A 21 1.25 0.94 -0.50
CA ILE A 21 2.50 0.15 -0.41
C ILE A 21 3.71 1.08 -0.34
N GLN A 22 3.79 2.08 -1.22
CA GLN A 22 4.89 3.06 -1.22
C GLN A 22 5.00 3.81 0.11
N GLN A 23 3.88 4.22 0.69
CA GLN A 23 3.88 4.89 1.99
C GLN A 23 4.32 3.98 3.13
N LEU A 24 3.86 2.72 3.14
CA LEU A 24 4.27 1.74 4.15
C LEU A 24 5.78 1.44 4.05
N GLN A 25 6.31 1.31 2.84
CA GLN A 25 7.75 1.16 2.62
C GLN A 25 8.52 2.39 3.09
N ALA A 26 8.07 3.60 2.73
CA ALA A 26 8.70 4.83 3.19
C ALA A 26 8.74 4.92 4.72
N LYS A 27 7.64 4.52 5.39
CA LYS A 27 7.56 4.46 6.85
C LYS A 27 8.52 3.42 7.44
N LEU A 28 8.61 2.23 6.83
CA LEU A 28 9.49 1.15 7.24
C LEU A 28 10.98 1.53 7.18
N TYR A 29 11.38 2.25 6.14
CA TYR A 29 12.77 2.68 5.90
C TYR A 29 13.10 4.05 6.51
N SER A 30 12.14 4.75 7.09
CA SER A 30 12.39 6.02 7.76
C SER A 30 13.05 5.78 9.12
N ASP A 31 14.26 6.29 9.30
CA ASP A 31 14.99 6.25 10.58
C ASP A 31 14.39 7.19 11.64
N SER A 32 13.52 8.11 11.22
CA SER A 32 12.78 9.02 12.10
C SER A 32 11.53 8.38 12.71
N GLU A 33 11.05 7.27 12.14
CA GLU A 33 9.85 6.59 12.62
C GLU A 33 10.17 5.70 13.83
N PRO A 34 9.28 5.66 14.84
CA PRO A 34 9.45 4.77 15.99
C PRO A 34 9.42 3.30 15.56
N ILE A 35 10.07 2.44 16.35
CA ILE A 35 10.21 1.00 16.05
C ILE A 35 8.82 0.35 15.91
N GLU A 36 7.86 0.75 16.72
CA GLU A 36 6.48 0.27 16.69
C GLU A 36 5.80 0.62 15.37
N ALA A 37 5.98 1.85 14.87
CA ALA A 37 5.41 2.29 13.59
C ALA A 37 6.03 1.57 12.39
N ARG A 38 7.32 1.25 12.47
CA ARG A 38 8.02 0.43 11.47
C ARG A 38 7.55 -1.01 11.52
N ALA A 39 7.38 -1.59 12.71
CA ALA A 39 6.86 -2.94 12.89
C ALA A 39 5.42 -3.07 12.37
N GLU A 40 4.56 -2.08 12.65
CA GLU A 40 3.21 -2.00 12.09
C GLU A 40 3.23 -1.97 10.57
N ALA A 41 4.12 -1.17 9.96
CA ALA A 41 4.26 -1.13 8.50
C ALA A 41 4.63 -2.50 7.90
N VAL A 42 5.51 -3.28 8.54
CA VAL A 42 5.83 -4.66 8.10
C VAL A 42 4.60 -5.57 8.19
N VAL A 43 3.83 -5.48 9.27
CA VAL A 43 2.63 -6.31 9.46
C VAL A 43 1.59 -6.00 8.37
N LEU A 44 1.35 -4.72 8.09
CA LEU A 44 0.43 -4.29 7.05
C LEU A 44 0.90 -4.73 5.66
N LEU A 45 2.18 -4.59 5.33
CA LEU A 45 2.75 -5.08 4.06
C LEU A 45 2.54 -6.60 3.89
N LYS A 46 2.72 -7.37 4.97
CA LYS A 46 2.44 -8.81 4.94
C LYS A 46 0.96 -9.12 4.70
N GLN A 47 0.04 -8.36 5.28
CA GLN A 47 -1.41 -8.54 5.04
C GLN A 47 -1.79 -8.23 3.59
N LEU A 48 -1.05 -7.35 2.92
CA LEU A 48 -1.19 -7.06 1.50
C LEU A 48 -0.52 -8.11 0.59
N ASN A 49 0.07 -9.17 1.17
CA ASN A 49 0.89 -10.16 0.47
C ASN A 49 2.07 -9.52 -0.30
N PHE A 50 2.58 -8.41 0.21
CA PHE A 50 3.76 -7.76 -0.33
C PHE A 50 5.02 -8.55 0.13
N PRO A 51 5.93 -8.92 -0.80
CA PRO A 51 7.12 -9.73 -0.49
C PRO A 51 8.14 -9.01 0.40
#